data_AF-D2R2S2-F1
#
_entry.id   AF-D2R2S2-F1
#
_cell.length_a   1.000
_cell.length_b   1.000
_cell.length_c   1.000
_cell.angle_alpha   90.00
_cell.angle_beta   90.00
_cell.angle_gamma   90.00
#
_symmetry.space_group_name_H-M   'P 1'
#
loop_
_entity.id
_entity.type
_entity.pdbx_description
1 polymer ?
#
loop_
_entity_poly.entity_id
_entity_poly.type
_entity_poly.pdbx_seq_one_letter_code
_entity_poly.pdbx_strand_id
1 'polypeptide(L)'
;MSEVEAAQMLQEMIDKHFRQTLECAKKVIALSARSANESDRRDTYIALAKATTDYLSFLPESQKPSWLKQIDLAVKRAANEIHSQDRCYGLAETIAENYHKITRIQLRMPSDTKVFNFDEIFAELKRKHNLTEVFDRLAEEMLQILATNEIDSVTITDVLNEIIAVLKANRDGSPVAMKGSVSTARFGWNIAYEFLKTYVPGVQPIADGIDRTLNECEEKLEQIENGFNSQVTIALLDSVKSLASMQAKMAKDVEYLADCMKNGKILVIEGRCSSVPGVLQQQLGNVLGIDYSQSESSDSKELGKS
;
A
#
# COMPACT_ATOMS: atom_id res chain seq x y z
N MET A 1 -10.49 12.95 0.68
CA MET A 1 -9.39 12.01 0.36
C MET A 1 -9.84 10.65 0.84
N SER A 2 -10.08 9.72 -0.07
CA SER A 2 -10.51 8.37 0.31
C SER A 2 -9.34 7.59 0.93
N GLU A 3 -9.64 6.57 1.73
CA GLU A 3 -8.60 5.70 2.31
C GLU A 3 -7.77 5.01 1.21
N VAL A 4 -8.38 4.76 0.05
CA VAL A 4 -7.72 4.21 -1.15
C VAL A 4 -6.71 5.18 -1.75
N GLU A 5 -7.07 6.47 -1.89
CA GLU A 5 -6.16 7.51 -2.35
C GLU A 5 -4.96 7.67 -1.41
N ALA A 6 -5.19 7.62 -0.09
CA ALA A 6 -4.13 7.71 0.90
C ALA A 6 -3.16 6.52 0.83
N ALA A 7 -3.69 5.30 0.67
CA ALA A 7 -2.88 4.09 0.51
C ALA A 7 -2.06 4.11 -0.79
N GLN A 8 -2.64 4.61 -1.89
CA GLN A 8 -1.96 4.74 -3.16
C GLN A 8 -0.82 5.78 -3.10
N MET A 9 -1.06 6.94 -2.49
CA MET A 9 -0.01 7.95 -2.29
C MET A 9 1.13 7.43 -1.41
N LEU A 10 0.82 6.70 -0.34
CA LEU A 10 1.84 6.09 0.52
C LEU A 10 2.69 5.07 -0.28
N GLN A 11 2.06 4.26 -1.12
CA GLN A 11 2.77 3.29 -1.96
C GLN A 11 3.70 3.99 -2.97
N GLU A 12 3.22 5.02 -3.65
CA GLU A 12 4.02 5.80 -4.60
C GLU A 12 5.23 6.44 -3.92
N MET A 13 5.07 6.90 -2.67
CA MET A 13 6.17 7.42 -1.86
C MET A 13 7.19 6.32 -1.51
N ILE A 14 6.74 5.16 -1.04
CA ILE A 14 7.61 4.02 -0.71
C ILE A 14 8.42 3.60 -1.95
N ASP A 15 7.77 3.44 -3.10
CA ASP A 15 8.42 3.06 -4.37
C ASP A 15 9.44 4.10 -4.84
N LYS A 16 9.14 5.38 -4.65
CA LYS A 16 10.05 6.48 -5.00
C LYS A 16 11.31 6.45 -4.15
N HIS A 17 11.18 6.31 -2.83
CA HIS A 17 12.32 6.28 -1.91
C HIS A 17 13.15 5.00 -2.07
N PHE A 18 12.52 3.87 -2.34
CA PHE A 18 13.22 2.63 -2.68
C PHE A 18 14.07 2.80 -3.95
N ARG A 19 13.50 3.34 -5.03
CA ARG A 19 14.23 3.60 -6.29
C ARG A 19 15.40 4.56 -6.10
N GLN A 20 15.22 5.62 -5.31
CA GLN A 20 16.30 6.54 -4.98
C GLN A 20 17.45 5.85 -4.23
N THR A 21 17.12 4.95 -3.30
CA THR A 21 18.12 4.16 -2.55
C THR A 21 18.91 3.26 -3.50
N LEU A 22 18.22 2.55 -4.41
CA LEU A 22 18.85 1.68 -5.40
C LEU A 22 19.78 2.45 -6.34
N GLU A 23 19.35 3.60 -6.86
CA GLU A 23 20.17 4.43 -7.76
C GLU A 23 21.40 5.00 -7.05
N CYS A 24 21.27 5.44 -5.80
CA CYS A 24 22.43 5.89 -5.02
C CYS A 24 23.39 4.73 -4.72
N ALA A 25 22.87 3.53 -4.40
CA ALA A 25 23.70 2.35 -4.17
C ALA A 25 24.50 1.95 -5.41
N LYS A 26 23.89 1.99 -6.61
CA LYS A 26 24.60 1.76 -7.88
C LYS A 26 25.71 2.78 -8.11
N LYS A 27 25.45 4.07 -7.84
CA LYS A 27 26.46 5.14 -7.96
C LYS A 27 27.62 4.92 -6.99
N VAL A 28 27.36 4.49 -5.76
CA VAL A 28 28.41 4.15 -4.79
C VAL A 28 29.30 3.03 -5.31
N ILE A 29 28.73 1.95 -5.86
CA ILE A 29 29.51 0.85 -6.45
C ILE A 29 30.37 1.39 -7.60
N ALA A 30 29.78 2.17 -8.51
CA ALA A 30 30.49 2.71 -9.67
C ALA A 30 31.63 3.68 -9.30
N LEU A 31 31.42 4.54 -8.30
CA LEU A 31 32.43 5.49 -7.80
C LEU A 31 33.52 4.81 -6.97
N SER A 32 33.24 3.64 -6.38
CA SER A 32 34.24 2.85 -5.65
C SER A 32 35.14 2.06 -6.60
N ALA A 33 34.68 1.77 -7.82
CA ALA A 33 35.45 1.11 -8.86
C ALA A 33 36.30 2.08 -9.72
N ARG A 34 36.09 3.40 -9.60
CA ARG A 34 36.79 4.43 -10.37
C ARG A 34 37.57 5.35 -9.43
N SER A 35 38.66 5.97 -9.91
CA SER A 35 39.37 7.04 -9.18
C SER A 35 38.55 8.34 -9.15
N ALA A 36 37.36 8.30 -8.56
CA ALA A 36 36.45 9.43 -8.51
C ALA A 36 36.93 10.51 -7.53
N ASN A 37 36.57 11.77 -7.80
CA ASN A 37 36.86 12.88 -6.90
C ASN A 37 36.20 12.65 -5.53
N GLU A 38 36.88 13.09 -4.48
CA GLU A 38 36.46 12.88 -3.09
C GLU A 38 35.13 13.59 -2.76
N SER A 39 34.90 14.77 -3.37
CA SER A 39 33.64 15.51 -3.24
C SER A 39 32.44 14.73 -3.78
N ASP A 40 32.57 14.11 -4.95
CA ASP A 40 31.46 13.36 -5.57
C ASP A 40 31.10 12.11 -4.77
N ARG A 41 32.10 11.46 -4.16
CA ARG A 41 31.91 10.31 -3.26
C ARG A 41 31.16 10.73 -2.00
N ARG A 42 31.57 11.84 -1.39
CA ARG A 42 30.91 12.42 -0.20
C ARG A 42 29.44 12.70 -0.45
N ASP A 43 29.13 13.43 -1.52
CA ASP A 43 27.76 13.82 -1.83
C ASP A 43 26.88 12.60 -2.11
N THR A 44 27.44 11.59 -2.79
CA THR A 44 26.75 10.33 -3.06
C THR A 44 26.48 9.53 -1.78
N TYR A 45 27.42 9.49 -0.83
CA TYR A 45 27.23 8.80 0.44
C TYR A 45 26.19 9.48 1.32
N ILE A 46 26.21 10.82 1.38
CA ILE A 46 25.20 11.59 2.11
C ILE A 46 23.82 11.38 1.49
N ALA A 47 23.72 11.39 0.16
CA ALA A 47 22.47 11.12 -0.55
C ALA A 47 21.96 9.69 -0.29
N LEU A 48 22.85 8.70 -0.31
CA LEU A 48 22.50 7.32 0.03
C LEU A 48 22.06 7.19 1.50
N ALA A 49 22.72 7.89 2.42
CA ALA A 49 22.38 7.86 3.85
C ALA A 49 20.96 8.35 4.07
N LYS A 50 20.64 9.48 3.46
CA LYS A 50 19.33 10.10 3.51
C LYS A 50 18.28 9.18 2.89
N ALA A 51 18.49 8.70 1.65
CA ALA A 51 17.55 7.82 0.98
C ALA A 51 17.26 6.52 1.77
N THR A 52 18.31 5.93 2.36
CA THR A 52 18.20 4.71 3.17
C THR A 52 17.43 4.97 4.48
N THR A 53 17.72 6.07 5.17
CA THR A 53 17.00 6.47 6.40
C THR A 53 15.54 6.81 6.10
N ASP A 54 15.27 7.56 5.03
CA ASP A 54 13.92 7.89 4.59
C ASP A 54 13.14 6.60 4.29
N TYR A 55 13.69 5.69 3.49
CA TYR A 55 13.05 4.41 3.17
C TYR A 55 12.77 3.56 4.43
N LEU A 56 13.73 3.49 5.36
CA LEU A 56 13.53 2.82 6.65
C LEU A 56 12.42 3.44 7.50
N SER A 57 12.19 4.74 7.40
CA SER A 57 11.16 5.44 8.18
C SER A 57 9.73 5.12 7.69
N PHE A 58 9.57 4.78 6.41
CA PHE A 58 8.28 4.39 5.82
C PHE A 58 7.90 2.93 6.06
N LEU A 59 8.85 2.09 6.51
CA LEU A 59 8.59 0.68 6.75
C LEU A 59 8.21 0.41 8.22
N PRO A 60 7.17 -0.40 8.49
CA PRO A 60 6.90 -0.92 9.83
C PRO A 60 8.10 -1.71 10.37
N GLU A 61 8.34 -1.69 11.69
CA GLU A 61 9.48 -2.42 12.30
C GLU A 61 9.53 -3.91 11.93
N SER A 62 8.37 -4.56 11.81
CA SER A 62 8.24 -5.97 11.41
C SER A 62 8.63 -6.24 9.96
N GLN A 63 8.66 -5.22 9.11
CA GLN A 63 8.97 -5.31 7.68
C GLN A 63 10.34 -4.74 7.32
N LYS A 64 11.11 -4.19 8.28
CA LYS A 64 12.45 -3.65 8.03
C LYS A 64 13.42 -4.81 7.80
N PRO A 65 13.90 -5.03 6.56
CA PRO A 65 14.75 -6.17 6.29
C PRO A 65 16.15 -5.95 6.88
N SER A 66 16.77 -7.02 7.36
CA SER A 66 18.06 -6.99 8.04
C SER A 66 19.18 -6.39 7.17
N TRP A 67 19.17 -6.67 5.86
CA TRP A 67 20.13 -6.13 4.91
C TRP A 67 20.05 -4.59 4.82
N LEU A 68 18.87 -3.99 4.95
CA LEU A 68 18.70 -2.54 4.87
C LEU A 68 19.24 -1.85 6.12
N LYS A 69 19.09 -2.48 7.31
CA LYS A 69 19.71 -2.00 8.55
C LYS A 69 21.25 -2.05 8.48
N GLN A 70 21.81 -3.08 7.83
CA GLN A 70 23.25 -3.21 7.62
C GLN A 70 23.78 -2.12 6.68
N ILE A 71 23.07 -1.86 5.57
CA ILE A 71 23.42 -0.77 4.65
C ILE A 71 23.32 0.58 5.35
N ASP A 72 22.24 0.88 6.09
CA ASP A 72 22.08 2.12 6.84
C ASP A 72 23.25 2.38 7.80
N LEU A 73 23.67 1.35 8.53
CA LEU A 73 24.80 1.41 9.44
C LEU A 73 26.13 1.65 8.69
N ALA A 74 26.36 0.93 7.60
CA ALA A 74 27.57 1.08 6.78
C ALA A 74 27.65 2.48 6.16
N VAL A 75 26.52 3.00 5.67
CA VAL A 75 26.43 4.31 5.05
C VAL A 75 26.65 5.42 6.09
N LYS A 76 26.05 5.32 7.28
CA LYS A 76 26.29 6.29 8.37
C LYS A 76 27.75 6.33 8.81
N ARG A 77 28.42 5.17 8.88
CA ARG A 77 29.86 5.10 9.17
C ARG A 77 30.69 5.76 8.07
N ALA A 78 30.42 5.44 6.81
CA ALA A 78 31.13 6.02 5.66
C ALA A 78 30.90 7.54 5.53
N ALA A 79 29.71 8.04 5.86
CA ALA A 79 29.39 9.47 5.82
C ALA A 79 30.09 10.27 6.94
N ASN A 80 30.37 9.64 8.09
CA ASN A 80 31.09 10.28 9.20
C ASN A 80 32.62 10.26 9.03
N GLU A 81 33.16 9.28 8.31
CA GLU A 81 34.60 9.05 8.12
C GLU A 81 35.00 8.99 6.64
N ILE A 82 34.60 10.02 5.87
CA ILE A 82 34.73 10.06 4.40
C ILE A 82 36.17 9.92 3.91
N HIS A 83 37.14 10.37 4.70
CA HIS A 83 38.58 10.29 4.37
C HIS A 83 39.16 8.87 4.53
N SER A 84 38.43 7.95 5.17
CA SER A 84 38.89 6.57 5.36
C SER A 84 38.50 5.72 4.15
N GLN A 85 39.49 5.39 3.33
CA GLN A 85 39.31 4.54 2.17
C GLN A 85 38.78 3.14 2.54
N ASP A 86 39.19 2.60 3.69
CA ASP A 86 38.72 1.32 4.22
C ASP A 86 37.21 1.32 4.52
N ARG A 87 36.67 2.44 5.01
CA ARG A 87 35.23 2.59 5.28
C ARG A 87 34.41 2.67 4.00
N CYS A 88 34.96 3.34 2.98
CA CYS A 88 34.33 3.44 1.66
C CYS A 88 34.28 2.06 0.99
N TYR A 89 35.36 1.28 1.08
CA TYR A 89 35.39 -0.10 0.61
C TYR A 89 34.41 -0.99 1.38
N GLY A 90 34.37 -0.91 2.72
CA GLY A 90 33.41 -1.67 3.53
C GLY A 90 31.95 -1.36 3.19
N LEU A 91 31.63 -0.10 2.83
CA LEU A 91 30.30 0.25 2.33
C LEU A 91 30.02 -0.41 0.97
N ALA A 92 30.95 -0.30 0.02
CA ALA A 92 30.79 -0.89 -1.31
C ALA A 92 30.63 -2.42 -1.24
N GLU A 93 31.41 -3.09 -0.39
CA GLU A 93 31.32 -4.52 -0.11
C GLU A 93 29.95 -4.89 0.47
N THR A 94 29.50 -4.18 1.52
CA THR A 94 28.16 -4.40 2.13
C THR A 94 27.02 -4.26 1.12
N ILE A 95 27.10 -3.27 0.22
CA ILE A 95 26.12 -3.08 -0.85
C ILE A 95 26.21 -4.22 -1.87
N ALA A 96 27.42 -4.61 -2.29
CA ALA A 96 27.64 -5.67 -3.27
C ALA A 96 27.13 -7.02 -2.78
N GLU A 97 27.43 -7.40 -1.54
CA GLU A 97 26.96 -8.63 -0.89
C GLU A 97 25.42 -8.72 -0.85
N ASN A 98 24.76 -7.57 -0.67
CA ASN A 98 23.31 -7.50 -0.59
C ASN A 98 22.65 -7.12 -1.92
N TYR A 99 23.42 -6.85 -2.98
CA TYR A 99 22.91 -6.31 -4.25
C TYR A 99 21.78 -7.15 -4.83
N HIS A 100 21.93 -8.48 -4.83
CA HIS A 100 20.89 -9.41 -5.29
C HIS A 100 19.59 -9.30 -4.50
N LYS A 101 19.65 -8.98 -3.20
CA LYS A 101 18.46 -8.74 -2.35
C LYS A 101 17.83 -7.39 -2.68
N ILE A 102 18.66 -6.36 -2.88
CA ILE A 102 18.20 -5.02 -3.27
C ILE A 102 17.49 -5.08 -4.63
N THR A 103 18.05 -5.77 -5.63
CA THR A 103 17.48 -5.82 -6.99
C THR A 103 16.30 -6.78 -7.13
N ARG A 104 16.17 -7.80 -6.25
CA ARG A 104 15.04 -8.73 -6.25
C ARG A 104 13.80 -8.22 -5.53
N ILE A 105 13.91 -7.12 -4.78
CA ILE A 105 12.74 -6.44 -4.24
C ILE A 105 12.03 -5.77 -5.41
N GLN A 106 11.18 -6.54 -6.05
CA GLN A 106 10.03 -5.98 -6.74
C GLN A 106 9.03 -5.68 -5.64
N LEU A 107 8.78 -4.38 -5.38
CA LEU A 107 7.54 -3.93 -4.76
C LEU A 107 6.39 -4.20 -5.74
N ARG A 108 6.24 -5.47 -6.15
CA ARG A 108 5.10 -5.94 -6.91
C ARG A 108 4.08 -6.33 -5.87
N MET A 109 3.02 -5.54 -5.79
CA MET A 109 1.73 -6.12 -5.46
C MET A 109 1.57 -7.36 -6.35
N PRO A 110 1.26 -8.54 -5.81
CA PRO A 110 0.94 -9.67 -6.65
C PRO A 110 -0.14 -9.19 -7.63
N SER A 111 0.14 -9.25 -8.93
CA SER A 111 -0.80 -8.84 -9.98
C SER A 111 -2.10 -9.66 -9.93
N ASP A 112 -2.05 -10.81 -9.25
CA ASP A 112 -3.16 -11.73 -9.00
C ASP A 112 -3.73 -11.65 -7.57
N THR A 113 -3.26 -10.73 -6.72
CA THR A 113 -4.04 -10.44 -5.51
C THR A 113 -5.31 -9.77 -6.00
N LYS A 114 -6.45 -10.47 -5.90
CA LYS A 114 -7.78 -9.84 -5.98
C LYS A 114 -7.71 -8.61 -5.10
N VAL A 115 -7.59 -7.44 -5.74
CA VAL A 115 -7.58 -6.17 -5.03
C VAL A 115 -8.91 -6.14 -4.30
N PHE A 116 -8.85 -6.06 -2.98
CA PHE A 116 -10.04 -6.05 -2.14
C PHE A 116 -10.84 -4.79 -2.51
N ASN A 117 -11.86 -4.95 -3.35
CA ASN A 117 -12.65 -3.84 -3.86
C ASN A 117 -13.80 -3.56 -2.88
N PHE A 118 -13.54 -2.62 -1.96
CA PHE A 118 -14.50 -2.18 -0.96
C PHE A 118 -15.83 -1.73 -1.57
N ASP A 119 -15.78 -1.04 -2.72
CA ASP A 119 -16.97 -0.49 -3.38
C ASP A 119 -17.82 -1.60 -4.00
N GLU A 120 -17.22 -2.63 -4.57
CA GLU A 120 -17.94 -3.80 -5.09
C GLU A 120 -18.66 -4.57 -3.99
N ILE A 121 -17.99 -4.81 -2.85
CA ILE A 121 -18.57 -5.50 -1.70
C ILE A 121 -19.75 -4.71 -1.14
N PHE A 122 -19.57 -3.40 -0.98
CA PHE A 122 -20.65 -2.54 -0.53
C PHE A 122 -21.81 -2.51 -1.52
N ALA A 123 -21.55 -2.36 -2.83
CA ALA A 123 -22.59 -2.38 -3.85
C ALA A 123 -23.36 -3.71 -3.87
N GLU A 124 -22.67 -4.84 -3.69
CA GLU A 124 -23.30 -6.15 -3.58
C GLU A 124 -24.21 -6.23 -2.34
N LEU A 125 -23.71 -5.83 -1.17
CA LEU A 125 -24.48 -5.86 0.08
C LEU A 125 -25.67 -4.89 0.03
N LYS A 126 -25.47 -3.67 -0.48
CA LYS A 126 -26.52 -2.67 -0.70
C LYS A 126 -27.67 -3.25 -1.55
N ARG A 127 -27.34 -3.91 -2.67
CA ARG A 127 -28.30 -4.58 -3.55
C ARG A 127 -28.95 -5.78 -2.86
N LYS A 128 -28.18 -6.60 -2.14
CA LYS A 128 -28.70 -7.79 -1.43
C LYS A 128 -29.74 -7.42 -0.38
N HIS A 129 -29.55 -6.30 0.31
CA HIS A 129 -30.45 -5.84 1.36
C HIS A 129 -31.54 -4.86 0.85
N ASN A 130 -31.59 -4.58 -0.46
CA ASN A 130 -32.52 -3.63 -1.08
C ASN A 130 -32.54 -2.27 -0.36
N LEU A 131 -31.35 -1.73 -0.04
CA LEU A 131 -31.26 -0.54 0.82
C LEU A 131 -31.78 0.72 0.10
N THR A 132 -31.53 0.84 -1.21
CA THR A 132 -32.04 1.97 -2.02
C THR A 132 -33.55 2.03 -2.01
N GLU A 133 -34.21 0.87 -2.12
CA GLU A 133 -35.66 0.75 -2.11
C GLU A 133 -36.27 1.18 -0.77
N VAL A 134 -35.61 0.90 0.36
CA VAL A 134 -36.09 1.37 1.67
C VAL A 134 -35.91 2.88 1.82
N PHE A 135 -34.81 3.44 1.30
CA PHE A 135 -34.60 4.89 1.27
C PHE A 135 -35.68 5.60 0.44
N ASP A 136 -36.00 5.06 -0.73
CA ASP A 136 -37.06 5.61 -1.59
C ASP A 136 -38.42 5.51 -0.88
N ARG A 137 -38.74 4.38 -0.25
CA ARG A 137 -39.97 4.21 0.53
C ARG A 137 -40.08 5.19 1.70
N LEU A 138 -38.97 5.43 2.42
CA LEU A 138 -38.93 6.41 3.51
C LEU A 138 -39.25 7.82 3.02
N ALA A 139 -38.63 8.21 1.90
CA ALA A 139 -38.88 9.51 1.29
C ALA A 139 -40.34 9.65 0.80
N GLU A 140 -40.92 8.57 0.26
CA GLU A 140 -42.32 8.53 -0.16
C GLU A 140 -43.30 8.67 1.02
N GLU A 141 -43.06 7.98 2.14
CA GLU A 141 -43.90 8.08 3.34
C GLU A 141 -43.86 9.50 3.93
N MET A 142 -42.68 10.15 3.96
CA MET A 142 -42.56 11.55 4.37
C MET A 142 -43.28 12.52 3.41
N LEU A 143 -43.24 12.25 2.10
CA LEU A 143 -43.99 13.04 1.11
C LEU A 143 -45.50 12.88 1.28
N GLN A 144 -45.99 11.70 1.67
CA GLN A 144 -47.41 11.49 1.94
C GLN A 144 -47.91 12.35 3.11
N ILE A 145 -47.09 12.50 4.16
CA ILE A 145 -47.40 13.42 5.27
C ILE A 145 -47.53 14.85 4.78
N LEU A 146 -46.59 15.33 3.96
CA LEU A 146 -46.66 16.67 3.38
C LEU A 146 -47.90 16.86 2.48
N ALA A 147 -48.27 15.84 1.72
CA ALA A 147 -49.42 15.87 0.81
C ALA A 147 -50.78 16.00 1.53
N THR A 148 -50.85 15.76 2.84
CA THR A 148 -52.08 15.98 3.63
C THR A 148 -52.50 17.45 3.65
N ASN A 149 -51.57 18.40 3.45
CA ASN A 149 -51.79 19.84 3.63
C ASN A 149 -52.38 20.23 5.00
N GLU A 150 -52.27 19.35 6.01
CA GLU A 150 -52.77 19.62 7.38
C GLU A 150 -51.68 20.21 8.29
N ILE A 151 -50.44 20.32 7.79
CA ILE A 151 -49.31 20.91 8.52
C ILE A 151 -49.30 22.42 8.33
N ASP A 152 -49.74 23.17 9.35
CA ASP A 152 -49.70 24.65 9.35
C ASP A 152 -48.31 25.21 9.74
N SER A 153 -47.38 24.34 10.16
CA SER A 153 -46.03 24.74 10.53
C SER A 153 -45.08 24.72 9.33
N VAL A 154 -44.67 25.92 8.90
CA VAL A 154 -43.62 26.09 7.87
C VAL A 154 -42.34 25.38 8.30
N THR A 155 -41.95 25.49 9.57
CA THR A 155 -40.74 24.84 10.10
C THR A 155 -40.78 23.32 9.96
N ILE A 156 -41.91 22.67 10.27
CA ILE A 156 -42.03 21.20 10.13
C ILE A 156 -42.02 20.78 8.66
N THR A 157 -42.67 21.57 7.81
CA THR A 157 -42.67 21.37 6.37
C THR A 157 -41.24 21.44 5.80
N ASP A 158 -40.47 22.46 6.21
CA ASP A 158 -39.08 22.64 5.79
C ASP A 158 -38.19 21.50 6.27
N VAL A 159 -38.34 21.08 7.54
CA VAL A 159 -37.59 19.94 8.09
C VAL A 159 -37.87 18.65 7.30
N LEU A 160 -39.14 18.33 7.04
CA LEU A 160 -39.50 17.13 6.27
C LEU A 160 -38.95 17.21 4.83
N ASN A 161 -39.05 18.37 4.18
CA ASN A 161 -38.49 18.58 2.84
C ASN A 161 -36.97 18.41 2.82
N GLU A 162 -36.26 18.93 3.83
CA GLU A 162 -34.81 18.78 3.94
C GLU A 162 -34.40 17.31 4.15
N ILE A 163 -35.12 16.58 5.01
CA ILE A 163 -34.89 15.14 5.20
C ILE A 163 -35.10 14.39 3.88
N ILE A 164 -36.20 14.65 3.16
CA ILE A 164 -36.48 14.02 1.86
C ILE A 164 -35.36 14.32 0.86
N ALA A 165 -34.88 15.57 0.81
CA ALA A 165 -33.79 15.96 -0.07
C ALA A 165 -32.49 15.22 0.26
N VAL A 166 -32.14 15.12 1.54
CA VAL A 166 -30.94 14.40 2.02
C VAL A 166 -31.04 12.90 1.69
N LEU A 167 -32.17 12.27 1.94
CA LEU A 167 -32.39 10.85 1.63
C LEU A 167 -32.24 10.59 0.12
N LYS A 168 -32.87 11.42 -0.73
CA LYS A 168 -32.79 11.29 -2.19
C LYS A 168 -31.38 11.53 -2.72
N ALA A 169 -30.66 12.52 -2.20
CA ALA A 169 -29.30 12.84 -2.63
C ALA A 169 -28.31 11.73 -2.29
N ASN A 170 -28.53 11.03 -1.18
CA ASN A 170 -27.57 10.07 -0.64
C ASN A 170 -27.98 8.60 -0.80
N ARG A 171 -29.12 8.29 -1.44
CA ARG A 171 -29.58 6.91 -1.67
C ARG A 171 -28.58 6.04 -2.45
N ASP A 172 -27.71 6.68 -3.23
CA ASP A 172 -26.65 6.06 -4.01
C ASP A 172 -25.24 6.44 -3.51
N GLY A 173 -25.16 7.07 -2.34
CA GLY A 173 -23.92 7.51 -1.73
C GLY A 173 -23.10 6.38 -1.13
N SER A 174 -21.96 6.78 -0.54
CA SER A 174 -21.10 5.88 0.24
C SER A 174 -21.83 5.37 1.50
N PRO A 175 -21.36 4.27 2.12
CA PRO A 175 -21.95 3.77 3.36
C PRO A 175 -22.07 4.85 4.45
N VAL A 176 -21.06 5.71 4.55
CA VAL A 176 -21.03 6.83 5.50
C VAL A 176 -22.12 7.85 5.18
N ALA A 177 -22.28 8.22 3.91
CA ALA A 177 -23.31 9.17 3.49
C ALA A 177 -24.72 8.61 3.76
N MET A 178 -24.97 7.33 3.47
CA MET A 178 -26.24 6.68 3.74
C MET A 178 -26.56 6.61 5.24
N LYS A 179 -25.60 6.18 6.07
CA LYS A 179 -25.75 6.13 7.53
C LYS A 179 -26.00 7.52 8.13
N GLY A 180 -25.26 8.53 7.65
CA GLY A 180 -25.49 9.93 8.02
C GLY A 180 -26.90 10.39 7.68
N SER A 181 -27.39 10.06 6.48
CA SER A 181 -28.72 10.43 6.02
C SER A 181 -29.84 9.83 6.86
N VAL A 182 -29.74 8.56 7.23
CA VAL A 182 -30.72 7.90 8.12
C VAL A 182 -30.68 8.51 9.52
N SER A 183 -29.49 8.80 10.05
CA SER A 183 -29.36 9.46 11.35
C SER A 183 -29.96 10.88 11.36
N THR A 184 -29.72 11.65 10.30
CA THR A 184 -30.35 12.97 10.10
C THR A 184 -31.87 12.85 9.96
N ALA A 185 -32.35 11.88 9.18
CA ALA A 185 -33.77 11.60 9.02
C ALA A 185 -34.43 11.23 10.35
N ARG A 186 -33.79 10.39 11.15
CA ARG A 186 -34.24 10.02 12.50
C ARG A 186 -34.33 11.24 13.42
N PHE A 187 -33.30 12.08 13.43
CA PHE A 187 -33.28 13.27 14.27
C PHE A 187 -34.38 14.25 13.88
N GLY A 188 -34.51 14.57 12.59
CA GLY A 188 -35.57 15.46 12.11
C GLY A 188 -36.97 14.87 12.27
N TRP A 189 -37.11 13.55 12.10
CA TRP A 189 -38.36 12.83 12.35
C TRP A 189 -38.78 12.92 13.82
N ASN A 190 -37.87 12.74 14.76
CA ASN A 190 -38.18 12.87 16.19
C ASN A 190 -38.72 14.26 16.55
N ILE A 191 -38.22 15.32 15.88
CA ILE A 191 -38.73 16.68 16.04
C ILE A 191 -40.13 16.82 15.43
N ALA A 192 -40.33 16.30 14.21
CA ALA A 192 -41.60 16.39 13.50
C ALA A 192 -42.70 15.56 14.16
N TYR A 193 -42.38 14.36 14.65
CA TYR A 193 -43.33 13.39 15.19
C TYR A 193 -44.13 13.93 16.38
N GLU A 194 -43.46 14.57 17.34
CA GLU A 194 -44.11 15.16 18.51
C GLU A 194 -45.11 16.27 18.13
N PHE A 195 -44.78 17.04 17.10
CA PHE A 195 -45.67 18.05 16.55
C PHE A 195 -46.85 17.41 15.82
N LEU A 196 -46.57 16.51 14.87
CA LEU A 196 -47.58 15.88 14.01
C LEU A 196 -48.63 15.14 14.83
N LYS A 197 -48.20 14.36 15.82
CA LYS A 197 -49.09 13.61 16.73
C LYS A 197 -50.08 14.51 17.47
N THR A 198 -49.67 15.74 17.79
CA THR A 198 -50.49 16.68 18.58
C THR A 198 -51.48 17.45 17.70
N TYR A 199 -51.07 17.82 16.48
CA TYR A 199 -51.78 18.82 15.68
C TYR A 199 -52.43 18.28 14.40
N VAL A 200 -52.08 17.07 13.94
CA VAL A 200 -52.59 16.50 12.68
C VAL A 200 -53.43 15.24 12.96
N PRO A 201 -54.77 15.34 12.95
CA PRO A 201 -55.65 14.21 13.17
C PRO A 201 -55.46 13.13 12.09
N GLY A 202 -55.33 11.87 12.48
CA GLY A 202 -55.22 10.76 11.52
C GLY A 202 -53.84 10.59 10.88
N VAL A 203 -52.82 11.37 11.28
CA VAL A 203 -51.43 11.18 10.81
C VAL A 203 -50.76 9.92 11.39
N GLN A 204 -51.29 9.40 12.50
CA GLN A 204 -50.67 8.32 13.27
C GLN A 204 -50.29 7.09 12.41
N PRO A 205 -51.15 6.55 11.52
CA PRO A 205 -50.79 5.38 10.71
C PRO A 205 -49.63 5.64 9.75
N ILE A 206 -49.52 6.87 9.22
CA ILE A 206 -48.43 7.27 8.32
C ILE A 206 -47.14 7.47 9.14
N ALA A 207 -47.26 8.10 10.30
CA ALA A 207 -46.16 8.30 11.23
C ALA A 207 -45.57 6.97 11.73
N ASP A 208 -46.43 5.99 12.05
CA ASP A 208 -46.01 4.62 12.39
C ASP A 208 -45.39 3.89 11.19
N GLY A 209 -45.76 4.26 9.97
CA GLY A 209 -45.11 3.82 8.73
C GLY A 209 -43.66 4.29 8.66
N ILE A 210 -43.45 5.60 8.83
CA ILE A 210 -42.12 6.22 8.80
C ILE A 210 -41.23 5.65 9.89
N ASP A 211 -41.73 5.47 11.11
CA ASP A 211 -40.93 4.91 12.20
C ASP A 211 -40.48 3.47 11.91
N ARG A 212 -41.40 2.64 11.37
CA ARG A 212 -41.06 1.29 10.91
C ARG A 212 -40.03 1.30 9.77
N THR A 213 -40.16 2.19 8.80
CA THR A 213 -39.23 2.28 7.68
C THR A 213 -37.86 2.81 8.12
N LEU A 214 -37.80 3.74 9.07
CA LEU A 214 -36.53 4.17 9.67
C LEU A 214 -35.85 3.02 10.43
N ASN A 215 -36.60 2.24 11.21
CA ASN A 215 -36.07 1.07 11.91
C ASN A 215 -35.54 0.03 10.89
N GLU A 216 -36.29 -0.23 9.81
CA GLU A 216 -35.82 -1.13 8.73
C GLU A 216 -34.54 -0.62 8.06
N CYS A 217 -34.42 0.69 7.82
CA CYS A 217 -33.21 1.32 7.29
C CYS A 217 -32.01 1.10 8.22
N GLU A 218 -32.17 1.33 9.52
CA GLU A 218 -31.13 1.16 10.53
C GLU A 218 -30.68 -0.31 10.63
N GLU A 219 -31.63 -1.24 10.70
CA GLU A 219 -31.35 -2.68 10.71
C GLU A 219 -30.59 -3.14 9.46
N LYS A 220 -31.00 -2.68 8.27
CA LYS A 220 -30.32 -3.02 7.02
C LYS A 220 -28.92 -2.43 6.93
N LEU A 221 -28.73 -1.21 7.39
CA LEU A 221 -27.40 -0.59 7.48
C LEU A 221 -26.49 -1.37 8.43
N GLU A 222 -27.00 -1.82 9.58
CA GLU A 222 -26.25 -2.65 10.51
C GLU A 222 -25.89 -4.01 9.89
N GLN A 223 -26.82 -4.65 9.17
CA GLN A 223 -26.55 -5.89 8.44
C GLN A 223 -25.46 -5.71 7.37
N ILE A 224 -25.48 -4.59 6.65
CA ILE A 224 -24.45 -4.26 5.66
C ILE A 224 -23.10 -4.03 6.36
N GLU A 225 -23.07 -3.27 7.46
CA GLU A 225 -21.85 -3.01 8.23
C GLU A 225 -21.24 -4.32 8.77
N ASN A 226 -22.06 -5.19 9.35
CA ASN A 226 -21.63 -6.50 9.84
C ASN A 226 -21.16 -7.42 8.70
N GLY A 227 -21.89 -7.45 7.58
CA GLY A 227 -21.53 -8.24 6.40
C GLY A 227 -20.22 -7.76 5.78
N PHE A 228 -20.02 -6.44 5.71
CA PHE A 228 -18.81 -5.82 5.22
C PHE A 228 -17.61 -6.14 6.12
N ASN A 229 -17.73 -5.94 7.43
CA ASN A 229 -16.68 -6.25 8.41
C ASN A 229 -16.29 -7.73 8.37
N SER A 230 -17.25 -8.63 8.19
CA SER A 230 -17.00 -10.05 8.03
C SER A 230 -16.18 -10.35 6.77
N GLN A 231 -16.55 -9.78 5.62
CA GLN A 231 -15.83 -9.98 4.36
C GLN A 231 -14.42 -9.40 4.38
N VAL A 232 -14.25 -8.20 4.96
CA VAL A 232 -12.93 -7.59 5.19
C VAL A 232 -12.06 -8.50 6.06
N THR A 233 -12.61 -9.01 7.16
CA THR A 233 -11.88 -9.88 8.08
C THR A 233 -11.45 -11.18 7.39
N ILE A 234 -12.33 -11.80 6.61
CA ILE A 234 -12.01 -13.02 5.86
C ILE A 234 -10.90 -12.75 4.84
N ALA A 235 -11.01 -11.68 4.05
CA ALA A 235 -9.99 -11.34 3.06
C ALA A 235 -8.64 -11.00 3.68
N LEU A 236 -8.63 -10.31 4.82
CA LEU A 236 -7.40 -10.04 5.57
C LEU A 236 -6.79 -11.33 6.12
N LEU A 237 -7.60 -12.22 6.71
CA LEU A 237 -7.13 -13.51 7.21
C LEU A 237 -6.54 -14.37 6.09
N ASP A 238 -7.17 -14.42 4.92
CA ASP A 238 -6.68 -15.17 3.77
C ASP A 238 -5.38 -14.56 3.22
N SER A 239 -5.28 -13.23 3.19
CA SER A 239 -4.06 -12.53 2.84
C SER A 239 -2.92 -12.86 3.81
N VAL A 240 -3.18 -12.80 5.12
CA VAL A 240 -2.20 -13.16 6.16
C VAL A 240 -1.77 -14.62 6.06
N LYS A 241 -2.70 -15.55 5.84
CA LYS A 241 -2.38 -16.97 5.63
C LYS A 241 -1.53 -17.20 4.38
N SER A 242 -1.82 -16.48 3.29
CA SER A 242 -1.03 -16.55 2.06
C SER A 242 0.41 -16.05 2.27
N LEU A 243 0.58 -15.00 3.08
CA LEU A 243 1.89 -14.47 3.45
C LEU A 243 2.65 -15.45 4.34
N ALA A 244 1.98 -16.07 5.31
CA ALA A 244 2.57 -17.08 6.18
C ALA A 244 3.05 -18.31 5.38
N SER A 245 2.27 -18.77 4.40
CA SER A 245 2.67 -19.89 3.53
C SER A 245 3.83 -19.52 2.59
N MET A 246 3.86 -18.28 2.08
CA MET A 246 5.01 -17.76 1.33
C MET A 246 6.28 -17.68 2.19
N GLN A 247 6.18 -17.22 3.44
CA GLN A 247 7.31 -17.21 4.38
C GLN A 247 7.81 -18.62 4.69
N ALA A 248 6.91 -19.58 4.91
CA ALA A 248 7.29 -20.98 5.16
C ALA A 248 8.00 -21.59 3.94
N LYS A 249 7.54 -21.28 2.72
CA LYS A 249 8.21 -21.70 1.48
C LYS A 249 9.59 -21.08 1.37
N MET A 250 9.73 -19.77 1.60
CA MET A 250 11.02 -19.09 1.61
C MET A 250 11.99 -19.67 2.64
N ALA A 251 11.53 -19.99 3.84
CA ALA A 251 12.37 -20.60 4.86
C ALA A 251 12.92 -21.96 4.40
N LYS A 252 12.08 -22.77 3.75
CA LYS A 252 12.46 -24.07 3.18
C LYS A 252 13.44 -23.93 2.00
N ASP A 253 13.24 -22.93 1.15
CA ASP A 253 14.15 -22.62 0.04
C ASP A 253 15.52 -22.16 0.57
N VAL A 254 15.56 -21.39 1.66
CA VAL A 254 16.81 -20.98 2.33
C VAL A 254 17.52 -22.17 2.96
N GLU A 255 16.80 -23.07 3.61
CA GLU A 255 17.37 -24.29 4.21
C GLU A 255 17.95 -25.22 3.13
N TYR A 256 17.25 -25.39 2.01
CA TYR A 256 17.73 -26.14 0.86
C TYR A 256 19.01 -25.53 0.27
N LEU A 257 19.06 -24.20 0.11
CA LEU A 257 20.26 -23.51 -0.36
C LEU A 257 21.43 -23.66 0.63
N ALA A 258 21.17 -23.58 1.93
CA ALA A 258 22.18 -23.80 2.96
C ALA A 258 22.74 -25.24 2.94
N ASP A 259 21.89 -26.25 2.73
CA ASP A 259 22.32 -27.64 2.58
C ASP A 259 23.12 -27.87 1.29
N CYS A 260 22.70 -27.26 0.17
CA CYS A 260 23.44 -27.33 -1.09
C CYS A 260 24.84 -26.70 -1.00
N MET A 261 24.99 -25.62 -0.22
CA MET A 261 26.29 -25.00 0.06
C MET A 261 27.16 -25.87 0.97
N LYS A 262 26.61 -26.43 2.06
CA LYS A 262 27.36 -27.32 2.97
C LYS A 262 27.84 -28.60 2.29
N ASN A 263 27.04 -29.15 1.38
CA ASN A 263 27.34 -30.39 0.68
C ASN A 263 28.15 -30.19 -0.62
N GLY A 264 28.69 -28.98 -0.85
CA GLY A 264 29.57 -28.70 -2.00
C GLY A 264 28.88 -28.79 -3.36
N LYS A 265 27.53 -28.80 -3.41
CA LYS A 265 26.77 -28.88 -4.67
C LYS A 265 26.62 -27.51 -5.35
N ILE A 266 26.80 -26.43 -4.60
CA ILE A 266 26.96 -25.08 -5.16
C ILE A 266 28.42 -24.68 -4.92
N LEU A 267 29.24 -24.74 -5.97
CA LEU A 267 30.60 -24.20 -5.97
C LEU A 267 30.51 -22.67 -5.82
N VAL A 268 30.61 -22.19 -4.60
CA VAL A 268 31.05 -20.83 -4.33
C VAL A 268 32.54 -20.81 -4.67
N ILE A 269 32.88 -20.27 -5.84
CA ILE A 269 34.27 -20.06 -6.24
C ILE A 269 34.81 -18.94 -5.35
N GLU A 270 35.37 -19.31 -4.21
CA GLU A 270 36.16 -18.42 -3.38
C GLU A 270 37.45 -18.04 -4.13
N GLY A 271 37.54 -16.77 -4.54
CA GLY A 271 38.77 -16.00 -4.33
C GLY A 271 40.03 -16.34 -5.12
N ARG A 272 39.99 -17.11 -6.21
CA ARG A 272 41.08 -17.09 -7.22
C ARG A 272 40.54 -16.99 -8.63
N CYS A 273 40.84 -15.85 -9.27
CA CYS A 273 40.79 -15.74 -10.73
C CYS A 273 41.80 -16.72 -11.34
N SER A 274 41.31 -17.88 -11.74
CA SER A 274 41.90 -18.66 -12.82
C SER A 274 40.75 -19.25 -13.63
N SER A 275 40.57 -18.65 -14.83
CA SER A 275 39.66 -19.03 -15.92
C SER A 275 38.18 -19.20 -15.56
N VAL A 276 37.45 -18.08 -15.54
CA VAL A 276 35.99 -18.10 -15.80
C VAL A 276 35.80 -18.34 -17.31
N PRO A 277 34.94 -19.29 -17.74
CA PRO A 277 34.60 -19.44 -19.15
C PRO A 277 34.00 -18.13 -19.69
N GLY A 278 34.50 -17.62 -20.82
CA GLY A 278 34.18 -16.28 -21.35
C GLY A 278 32.68 -15.96 -21.51
N VAL A 279 31.82 -16.97 -21.54
CA VAL A 279 30.35 -16.83 -21.60
C VAL A 279 29.79 -16.14 -20.36
N LEU A 280 30.36 -16.37 -19.16
CA LEU A 280 29.87 -15.76 -17.91
C LEU A 280 30.35 -14.32 -17.72
N GLN A 281 31.55 -13.98 -18.20
CA GLN A 281 32.04 -12.59 -18.21
C GLN A 281 31.19 -11.71 -19.13
N GLN A 282 30.76 -12.23 -20.28
CA GLN A 282 29.92 -11.51 -21.23
C GLN A 282 28.49 -11.30 -20.69
N GLN A 283 27.95 -12.26 -19.94
CA GLN A 283 26.64 -12.13 -19.30
C GLN A 283 26.65 -11.13 -18.13
N LEU A 284 27.72 -11.10 -17.32
CA LEU A 284 27.91 -10.10 -16.26
C LEU A 284 28.13 -8.69 -16.81
N GLY A 285 28.89 -8.53 -17.89
CA GLY A 285 29.06 -7.25 -18.59
C GLY A 285 27.75 -6.69 -19.15
N ASN A 286 26.91 -7.53 -19.74
CA ASN A 286 25.61 -7.14 -20.27
C ASN A 286 24.60 -6.73 -19.18
N VAL A 287 24.65 -7.35 -18.00
CA VAL A 287 23.78 -7.01 -16.86
C VAL A 287 24.22 -5.72 -16.16
N LEU A 288 25.52 -5.42 -16.18
CA LEU A 288 26.11 -4.26 -15.52
C LEU A 288 26.37 -3.06 -16.46
N GLY A 289 26.15 -3.22 -17.77
CA GLY A 289 26.44 -2.18 -18.78
C GLY A 289 27.93 -1.87 -18.93
N ILE A 290 28.80 -2.84 -18.63
CA ILE A 290 30.26 -2.70 -18.67
C ILE A 290 30.76 -3.39 -19.93
N ASP A 291 31.32 -2.62 -20.85
CA ASP A 291 31.95 -3.13 -22.06
C ASP A 291 33.40 -3.54 -21.78
N TYR A 292 33.67 -4.84 -21.85
CA TYR A 292 34.99 -5.44 -21.57
C TYR A 292 35.88 -5.55 -22.81
N SER A 293 35.46 -5.01 -23.96
CA SER A 293 36.15 -5.19 -25.25
C SER A 293 37.49 -4.45 -25.42
N GLN A 294 38.07 -3.82 -24.38
CA GLN A 294 39.31 -3.04 -24.50
C GLN A 294 40.52 -3.51 -23.67
N SER A 295 40.47 -4.62 -22.93
CA SER A 295 41.58 -5.01 -22.05
C SER A 295 42.63 -5.96 -22.64
N GLU A 296 42.58 -6.31 -23.92
CA GLU A 296 43.57 -7.19 -24.56
C GLU A 296 44.25 -6.49 -25.75
N SER A 297 45.24 -5.61 -25.52
CA SER A 297 46.21 -5.30 -26.59
C SER A 297 47.60 -4.76 -26.19
N SER A 298 47.95 -4.54 -24.92
CA SER A 298 49.19 -3.77 -24.63
C SER A 298 50.45 -4.52 -24.16
N ASP A 299 50.40 -5.77 -23.67
CA ASP A 299 51.59 -6.38 -23.03
C ASP A 299 52.11 -7.66 -23.72
N SER A 300 52.46 -7.57 -25.00
CA SER A 300 53.15 -8.68 -25.69
C SER A 300 54.12 -8.24 -26.79
N LYS A 301 54.90 -7.17 -26.59
CA LYS A 301 56.10 -6.89 -27.40
C LYS A 301 57.12 -6.10 -26.61
N GLU A 302 57.99 -6.77 -25.86
CA GLU A 302 59.41 -6.39 -25.71
C GLU A 302 60.13 -7.45 -24.87
N LEU A 303 60.73 -8.43 -25.54
CA LEU A 303 61.90 -9.18 -25.07
C LEU A 303 62.40 -10.04 -26.24
N GLY A 304 63.30 -9.47 -27.04
CA GLY A 304 64.01 -10.19 -28.08
C GLY A 304 64.78 -9.28 -29.02
N LYS A 305 66.12 -9.38 -28.96
CA LYS A 305 67.19 -8.68 -29.71
C LYS A 305 67.61 -7.36 -29.04
N SER A 306 68.88 -7.12 -28.70
CA SER A 306 70.14 -7.81 -28.99
C SER A 306 71.15 -7.50 -27.89
#